data_AF-A0A9E4YNP7-F1
#
_entry.id   AF-A0A9E4YNP7-F1
#
_cell.length_a   1.000
_cell.length_b   1.000
_cell.length_c   1.000
_cell.angle_alpha   90.00
_cell.angle_beta   90.00
_cell.angle_gamma   90.00
#
_symmetry.space_group_name_H-M   'P 1'
#
loop_
_entity.id
_entity.type
_entity.pdbx_description
1 polymer ?
#
loop_
_entity_poly.entity_id
_entity_poly.type
_entity_poly.pdbx_seq_one_letter_code
_entity_poly.pdbx_strand_id
1 'polypeptide(L)' 'VGIDVVDENGTSLGKVADVLETGANDVYIVRDEASELLIPAIDSVIKEIDTEASRMVVELIPGLERRALKRPTGD' A
#
# COMPACT_ATOMS: atom_id res chain seq x y z
N VAL A 1 -9.56 7.07 5.45
CA VAL A 1 -8.73 5.96 4.93
C VAL A 1 -7.69 5.61 5.99
N GLY A 2 -7.57 4.32 6.34
CA GLY A 2 -6.80 3.84 7.51
C GLY A 2 -6.77 2.31 7.61
N ILE A 3 -6.82 1.63 6.46
CA ILE A 3 -6.81 0.17 6.36
C ILE A 3 -5.37 -0.31 6.56
N ASP A 4 -5.18 -1.29 7.44
CA ASP A 4 -3.88 -1.95 7.64
C ASP A 4 -3.56 -2.85 6.46
N VAL A 5 -2.43 -2.61 5.82
CA VAL A 5 -1.98 -3.42 4.69
C VAL A 5 -0.88 -4.35 5.18
N VAL A 6 -1.07 -5.64 4.92
CA VAL A 6 -0.11 -6.69 5.29
C VAL A 6 0.25 -7.52 4.07
N ASP A 7 1.43 -8.14 4.07
CA ASP A 7 1.75 -9.17 3.09
C ASP A 7 1.14 -10.54 3.48
N GLU A 8 1.30 -11.54 2.61
CA GLU A 8 0.84 -12.93 2.86
C GLU A 8 1.48 -13.57 4.10
N ASN A 9 2.68 -13.13 4.50
CA ASN A 9 3.34 -13.56 5.73
C ASN A 9 2.82 -12.82 6.98
N GLY A 10 1.89 -11.88 6.82
CA GLY A 10 1.35 -11.06 7.91
C GLY A 10 2.24 -9.89 8.32
N THR A 11 3.26 -9.55 7.55
CA THR A 11 4.14 -8.41 7.79
C THR A 11 3.40 -7.12 7.48
N SER A 12 3.33 -6.21 8.45
CA SER A 12 2.73 -4.89 8.23
C SER A 12 3.54 -4.10 7.22
N LEU A 13 2.87 -3.68 6.14
CA LEU A 13 3.44 -2.81 5.12
C LEU A 13 3.16 -1.33 5.40
N GLY A 14 2.17 -1.05 6.24
CA GLY A 14 1.76 0.28 6.62
C GLY A 14 0.25 0.40 6.54
N LYS A 15 -0.26 1.61 6.42
CA LYS A 15 -1.68 1.87 6.26
C LYS A 15 -1.94 2.56 4.93
N VAL A 16 -3.09 2.26 4.32
CA VAL A 16 -3.57 3.05 3.18
C VAL A 16 -3.70 4.49 3.66
N ALA A 17 -2.97 5.39 3.03
CA ALA A 17 -2.98 6.82 3.31
C ALA A 17 -3.81 7.57 2.25
N ASP A 18 -3.71 7.14 1.00
CA ASP A 18 -4.37 7.79 -0.14
C ASP A 18 -4.70 6.76 -1.24
N VAL A 19 -5.53 7.16 -2.20
CA VAL A 19 -5.88 6.34 -3.37
C VAL A 19 -5.72 7.19 -4.61
N LEU A 20 -4.80 6.79 -5.47
CA LEU A 20 -4.57 7.45 -6.75
C LEU A 20 -5.41 6.75 -7.82
N GLU A 21 -6.48 7.39 -8.25
CA GLU A 21 -7.22 7.00 -9.46
C GLU A 21 -6.33 7.26 -10.68
N THR A 22 -5.76 6.18 -11.23
CA THR A 22 -5.19 6.23 -12.58
C THR A 22 -6.26 5.68 -13.51
N GLY A 23 -6.53 6.31 -14.66
CA GLY A 23 -7.67 5.96 -15.54
C GLY A 23 -7.73 4.51 -16.06
N ALA A 24 -6.81 3.63 -15.63
CA ALA A 24 -6.87 2.18 -15.79
C ALA A 24 -7.25 1.47 -14.48
N ASN A 25 -6.42 1.59 -13.44
CA ASN A 25 -6.68 0.98 -12.13
C ASN A 25 -6.34 1.95 -11.01
N ASP A 26 -7.04 1.83 -9.89
CA ASP A 26 -6.71 2.55 -8.67
C ASP A 26 -5.35 2.08 -8.14
N VAL A 27 -4.62 3.00 -7.52
CA VAL A 27 -3.33 2.70 -6.87
C VAL A 27 -3.42 3.15 -5.43
N TYR A 28 -3.40 2.19 -4.50
CA TYR A 28 -3.35 2.48 -3.08
C TYR A 28 -1.97 2.99 -2.69
N ILE A 29 -1.93 4.17 -2.06
CA ILE A 29 -0.71 4.72 -1.48
C ILE A 29 -0.66 4.25 -0.03
N VAL A 30 0.18 3.26 0.23
CA VAL A 30 0.41 2.72 1.57
C VAL A 30 1.61 3.43 2.16
N ARG A 31 1.45 4.03 3.34
CA ARG A 31 2.54 4.71 4.04
C ARG A 31 2.81 4.09 5.39
N ASP A 32 4.09 4.03 5.70
CA ASP A 32 4.64 3.79 7.02
C ASP A 32 5.49 5.01 7.42
N GLU A 33 6.05 5.04 8.64
CA GLU A 33 6.84 6.16 9.14
C GLU A 33 8.05 6.51 8.25
N ALA A 34 8.63 5.52 7.56
CA ALA A 34 9.86 5.72 6.79
C ALA A 34 9.68 5.66 5.27
N SER A 35 8.57 5.11 4.76
CA SER A 35 8.45 4.77 3.34
C SER A 35 7.01 4.80 2.87
N GLU A 36 6.85 5.00 1.56
CA GLU A 36 5.60 4.80 0.84
C GLU A 36 5.73 3.65 -0.14
N LEU A 37 4.63 2.93 -0.33
CA LEU A 37 4.48 1.83 -1.25
C LEU A 37 3.23 2.08 -2.09
N LEU A 38 3.39 1.98 -3.42
CA LEU A 38 2.30 2.11 -4.37
C LEU A 38 1.82 0.71 -4.74
N ILE A 39 0.57 0.41 -4.40
CA ILE A 39 -0.02 -0.91 -4.59
C ILE A 39 -1.14 -0.77 -5.63
N PRO A 40 -0.97 -1.29 -6.86
CA PRO A 40 -2.03 -1.27 -7.84
C PRO A 40 -3.18 -2.17 -7.38
N ALA A 41 -4.42 -1.68 -7.53
CA ALA A 41 -5.64 -2.37 -7.18
C ALA A 41 -6.01 -3.42 -8.23
N ILE A 42 -5.14 -4.41 -8.40
CA ILE A 42 -5.30 -5.53 -9.33
C ILE A 42 -5.35 -6.86 -8.57
N ASP A 43 -6.10 -7.81 -9.12
CA ASP A 43 -6.34 -9.14 -8.53
C ASP A 43 -5.05 -9.92 -8.23
N SER A 44 -4.00 -9.75 -9.05
CA SER A 44 -2.72 -10.41 -8.80
C SER A 44 -2.02 -9.90 -7.53
N VAL A 45 -2.29 -8.66 -7.11
CA VAL A 45 -1.63 -8.01 -5.97
C VAL A 45 -2.52 -8.00 -4.74
N ILE A 46 -3.80 -7.68 -4.86
CA ILE A 46 -4.72 -7.68 -3.72
C ILE A 46 -5.36 -9.06 -3.60
N LYS A 47 -4.98 -9.82 -2.58
CA LYS A 47 -5.48 -11.17 -2.35
C LYS A 47 -6.75 -11.18 -1.51
N GLU A 48 -6.83 -10.30 -0.53
CA GLU A 48 -7.97 -10.23 0.39
C GLU A 48 -8.19 -8.81 0.90
N ILE A 49 -9.46 -8.44 1.04
CA ILE A 49 -9.87 -7.19 1.71
C ILE A 49 -10.90 -7.56 2.77
N ASP A 50 -10.52 -7.37 4.03
CA ASP A 50 -11.41 -7.49 5.18
C ASP A 50 -11.84 -6.09 5.63
N THR A 51 -13.05 -5.71 5.26
CA THR A 51 -13.62 -4.41 5.63
C THR A 51 -14.05 -4.34 7.10
N GLU A 52 -14.36 -5.48 7.73
CA GLU A 52 -14.76 -5.52 9.15
C GLU A 52 -13.54 -5.30 10.05
N ALA A 53 -12.44 -5.98 9.74
CA ALA A 53 -11.16 -5.82 10.44
C ALA A 53 -10.36 -4.59 9.96
N SER A 54 -10.81 -3.90 8.90
CA SER A 54 -10.07 -2.82 8.23
C SER A 54 -8.65 -3.27 7.86
N ARG A 55 -8.52 -4.45 7.26
CA ARG A 55 -7.26 -5.07 6.86
C ARG A 55 -7.28 -5.46 5.38
N MET A 56 -6.15 -5.32 4.72
CA MET A 56 -5.94 -5.75 3.33
C MET A 56 -4.69 -6.63 3.26
N VAL A 57 -4.82 -7.79 2.63
CA VAL A 57 -3.71 -8.71 2.38
C VAL A 57 -3.28 -8.56 0.93
N VAL A 58 -1.99 -8.31 0.73
CA VAL A 58 -1.40 -8.13 -0.59
C VAL A 58 -0.24 -9.09 -0.82
N GLU A 59 -0.01 -9.45 -2.07
CA GLU A 59 1.17 -10.18 -2.52
C GLU A 59 2.16 -9.19 -3.13
N LEU A 60 3.39 -9.19 -2.61
CA LEU A 60 4.46 -8.36 -3.14
C LEU A 60 5.06 -9.03 -4.39
N ILE A 61 4.58 -8.61 -5.56
CA ILE A 61 5.15 -9.06 -6.84
C ILE A 61 6.46 -8.33 -7.16
N PRO A 62 7.38 -8.95 -7.91
CA PRO A 62 8.59 -8.30 -8.36
C PRO A 62 8.27 -7.02 -9.14
N GLY A 63 8.89 -5.90 -8.75
CA GLY A 63 8.65 -4.57 -9.32
C GLY A 63 7.84 -3.62 -8.43
N LEU A 64 7.24 -4.11 -7.33
CA LEU A 64 6.73 -3.22 -6.28
C LEU A 64 7.89 -2.67 -5.45
N GLU A 65 8.19 -1.39 -5.62
CA GLU A 65 9.29 -0.73 -4.92
C GLU A 65 8.78 0.18 -3.81
N ARG A 66 9.38 0.03 -2.61
CA ARG A 66 9.21 0.99 -1.53
C ARG A 66 10.02 2.24 -1.81
N ARG A 67 9.37 3.39 -1.84
CA ARG A 67 10.04 4.68 -1.90
C ARG A 67 10.26 5.19 -0.50
N ALA A 68 11.52 5.48 -0.16
CA ALA A 68 11.84 6.17 1.08
C ALA A 68 11.18 7.55 1.06
N LEU A 69 10.42 7.87 2.12
CA LEU A 69 9.87 9.21 2.30
C LEU A 69 11.04 10.14 2.61
N LYS A 70 11.47 10.92 1.62
CA LYS A 70 12.44 11.99 1.87
C LYS A 70 11.74 13.00 2.76
N ARG A 71 12.20 13.16 4.01
CA ARG A 71 11.87 14.36 4.78
C ARG A 71 12.23 15.54 3.87
N PRO A 72 11.36 16.53 3.65
CA PRO A 72 11.78 17.71 2.93
C PRO A 72 12.91 18.32 3.76
N THR A 73 14.15 18.15 3.30
CA THR A 73 15.24 18.99 3.74
C THR A 73 14.80 20.39 3.34
N GLY A 74 14.47 21.19 4.35
CA GLY A 74 14.08 22.58 4.18
C GLY A 74 15.12 23.31 3.33
N ASP A 75 14.57 24.18 2.48
CA ASP A 75 15.25 25.26 1.77
C ASP A 75 16.22 26.02 2.70
#